data_AF-A0A918VFN2-F1
#
_entry.id   AF-A0A918VFN2-F1
#
_cell.length_a   1.000
_cell.length_b   1.000
_cell.length_c   1.000
_cell.angle_alpha   90.00
_cell.angle_beta   90.00
_cell.angle_gamma   90.00
#
_symmetry.space_group_name_H-M   'P 1'
#
loop_
_entity.id
_entity.type
_entity.pdbx_description
1 polymer ?
#
loop_
_entity_poly.entity_id
_entity_poly.type
_entity_poly.pdbx_seq_one_letter_code
_entity_poly.pdbx_strand_id
1 'polypeptide(L)'
;MGFKEDADFARFLSMGVHAADAITQDLERNHGHRIIELERYAKANKVWQTKVKRMRLPDLMCVSCGRRFECKGKTKLEVKLSDSTLPGRTWRDGGMRLDDIFAFARVDMKTNPVRVSNLVYVTRQSLEDALRSSKEGNRKSVSEGSEMDRRWPMWAPNYAGEVVTVDHGLKRIRVTKGASTYLYGGGSRWSTFHTLPVGTAFEAGQPVAFCFRMADSVACAGDGSWNWQNDLLSTDDDIRFPAVKAARFLGTEPVEDILIGIADDEANDWRLRLEAHASLAPTRPTSVAALLMLAKGADSTDEERMEAVFSLSEINSEEAVEALYSVASNTEPTFPEEVRAAAAWGLGTGARKTPDKLIHLVNDPSVLVATHAAAVMPSDLPQKCLDELLDWLRADDLRRAATAAHLLAERNLIAELVNALQTAPEGVRRLIVLALGDTPREAVSGLLNRLDAQSRAGIATLWAKGDDWLRQPDTDGILRALKLQTLRR
;
A
#
# COMPACT_ATOMS: atom_id res chain seq x y z
N MET A 1 11.01 16.12 -6.27
CA MET A 1 10.89 14.69 -6.60
C MET A 1 10.13 14.58 -7.91
N GLY A 2 10.64 13.79 -8.85
CA GLY A 2 9.97 13.55 -10.14
C GLY A 2 9.09 12.31 -10.08
N PHE A 3 7.95 12.31 -10.78
CA PHE A 3 7.02 11.17 -10.84
C PHE A 3 7.68 9.83 -11.22
N LYS A 4 8.79 9.86 -11.97
CA LYS A 4 9.57 8.68 -12.33
C LYS A 4 10.31 8.07 -11.13
N GLU A 5 10.90 8.91 -10.28
CA GLU A 5 11.50 8.47 -9.01
C GLU A 5 10.43 7.91 -8.08
N ASP A 6 9.25 8.54 -8.05
CA ASP A 6 8.11 8.05 -7.28
C ASP A 6 7.58 6.71 -7.80
N ALA A 7 7.62 6.45 -9.11
CA ALA A 7 7.23 5.17 -9.70
C ALA A 7 8.20 4.04 -9.35
N ASP A 8 9.51 4.30 -9.37
CA ASP A 8 10.52 3.34 -8.93
C ASP A 8 10.41 3.08 -7.41
N PHE A 9 10.16 4.12 -6.61
CA PHE A 9 9.90 3.96 -5.19
C PHE A 9 8.60 3.18 -4.91
N ALA A 10 7.53 3.49 -5.65
CA ALA A 10 6.26 2.77 -5.58
C ALA A 10 6.42 1.28 -5.91
N ARG A 11 7.36 0.91 -6.78
CA ARG A 11 7.68 -0.51 -7.02
C ARG A 11 8.20 -1.22 -5.78
N PHE A 12 9.05 -0.57 -4.97
CA PHE A 12 9.50 -1.13 -3.69
C PHE A 12 8.36 -1.22 -2.67
N LEU A 13 7.50 -0.20 -2.59
CA LEU A 13 6.31 -0.27 -1.75
C LEU A 13 5.37 -1.39 -2.18
N SER A 14 5.18 -1.59 -3.49
CA SER A 14 4.36 -2.67 -4.06
C SER A 14 4.81 -4.06 -3.61
N MET A 15 6.13 -4.27 -3.49
CA MET A 15 6.69 -5.50 -2.93
C MET A 15 6.25 -5.70 -1.47
N GLY A 16 6.24 -4.64 -0.68
CA GLY A 16 5.70 -4.64 0.69
C GLY A 16 4.22 -4.99 0.72
N VAL A 17 3.43 -4.36 -0.15
CA VAL A 17 1.97 -4.62 -0.28
C VAL A 17 1.68 -6.08 -0.62
N HIS A 18 2.35 -6.65 -1.62
CA HIS A 18 2.18 -8.05 -2.00
C HIS A 18 2.56 -9.01 -0.87
N ALA A 19 3.62 -8.70 -0.12
CA ALA A 19 3.99 -9.49 1.05
C ALA A 19 2.94 -9.40 2.15
N ALA A 20 2.51 -8.19 2.53
CA ALA A 20 1.52 -7.97 3.57
C ALA A 20 0.16 -8.61 3.21
N ASP A 21 -0.26 -8.56 1.94
CA ASP A 21 -1.45 -9.25 1.44
C ASP A 21 -1.33 -10.77 1.56
N ALA A 22 -0.23 -11.36 1.07
CA ALA A 22 -0.01 -12.81 1.16
C ALA A 22 0.07 -13.30 2.62
N ILE A 23 0.74 -12.53 3.49
CA ILE A 23 0.81 -12.81 4.93
C ILE A 23 -0.58 -12.71 5.57
N THR A 24 -1.37 -11.68 5.23
CA THR A 24 -2.75 -11.54 5.69
C THR A 24 -3.57 -12.77 5.31
N GLN A 25 -3.54 -13.17 4.04
CA GLN A 25 -4.29 -14.33 3.54
C GLN A 25 -3.87 -15.65 4.22
N ASP A 26 -2.58 -15.84 4.47
CA ASP A 26 -2.07 -17.01 5.17
C ASP A 26 -2.51 -17.03 6.65
N LEU A 27 -2.37 -15.88 7.35
CA LEU A 27 -2.79 -15.74 8.74
C LEU A 27 -4.30 -15.97 8.93
N GLU A 28 -5.13 -15.48 8.01
CA GLU A 28 -6.59 -15.65 8.09
C GLU A 28 -7.01 -17.08 7.72
N ARG A 29 -6.52 -17.63 6.60
CA ARG A 29 -6.98 -18.93 6.08
C ARG A 29 -6.38 -20.12 6.81
N ASN A 30 -5.11 -20.05 7.20
CA ASN A 30 -4.37 -21.18 7.74
C ASN A 30 -4.13 -21.09 9.25
N HIS A 31 -4.28 -19.90 9.83
CA HIS A 31 -3.96 -19.65 11.24
C HIS A 31 -5.10 -19.02 12.05
N GLY A 32 -6.26 -18.79 11.46
CA GLY A 32 -7.49 -18.40 12.16
C GLY A 32 -7.50 -16.95 12.69
N HIS A 33 -6.64 -16.08 12.17
CA HIS A 33 -6.63 -14.68 12.56
C HIS A 33 -7.75 -13.88 11.87
N ARG A 34 -8.09 -12.72 12.44
CA ARG A 34 -8.89 -11.67 11.81
C ARG A 34 -8.03 -10.41 11.74
N ILE A 35 -7.46 -10.13 10.57
CA ILE A 35 -6.38 -9.15 10.42
C ILE A 35 -6.91 -7.78 10.01
N ILE A 36 -6.33 -6.72 10.59
CA ILE A 36 -6.52 -5.33 10.17
C ILE A 36 -5.15 -4.65 9.97
N GLU A 37 -5.12 -3.58 9.17
CA GLU A 37 -3.98 -2.68 9.07
C GLU A 37 -3.85 -1.90 10.39
N LEU A 38 -2.80 -2.13 11.17
CA LEU A 38 -2.53 -1.34 12.35
C LEU A 38 -1.89 -0.01 11.92
N GLU A 39 -0.83 -0.08 11.12
CA GLU A 39 -0.38 1.09 10.37
C GLU A 39 -1.27 1.33 9.14
N ARG A 40 -1.85 2.53 9.08
CA ARG A 40 -2.76 2.94 8.01
C ARG A 40 -2.08 2.86 6.63
N TYR A 41 -2.68 2.17 5.67
CA TYR A 41 -2.15 1.95 4.31
C TYR A 41 -0.87 1.07 4.24
N ALA A 42 -0.59 0.22 5.24
CA ALA A 42 0.48 -0.77 5.13
C ALA A 42 0.33 -1.72 3.91
N LYS A 43 -0.89 -1.89 3.41
CA LYS A 43 -1.26 -2.66 2.21
C LYS A 43 -1.58 -1.77 1.01
N ALA A 44 -1.07 -0.55 0.95
CA ALA A 44 -1.13 0.30 -0.24
C ALA A 44 0.25 0.84 -0.65
N ASN A 45 0.45 1.07 -1.95
CA ASN A 45 1.73 1.54 -2.50
C ASN A 45 1.73 3.02 -2.91
N LYS A 46 0.68 3.77 -2.51
CA LYS A 46 0.59 5.20 -2.81
C LYS A 46 1.62 6.00 -2.03
N VAL A 47 2.41 6.78 -2.75
CA VAL A 47 3.42 7.68 -2.18
C VAL A 47 2.81 9.06 -1.98
N TRP A 48 2.98 9.63 -0.79
CA TRP A 48 2.64 11.02 -0.47
C TRP A 48 3.86 11.67 0.17
N GLN A 49 4.17 12.91 -0.20
CA GLN A 49 5.28 13.66 0.36
C GLN A 49 5.02 14.02 1.83
N THR A 50 3.79 14.40 2.15
CA THR A 50 3.37 14.76 3.52
C THR A 50 3.19 13.54 4.42
N LYS A 51 2.90 12.35 3.86
CA LYS A 51 2.78 11.12 4.66
C LYS A 51 4.15 10.53 4.98
N VAL A 52 4.74 10.96 6.08
CA VAL A 52 5.98 10.35 6.61
C VAL A 52 5.62 9.32 7.68
N LYS A 53 6.11 8.07 7.55
CA LYS A 53 6.02 7.02 8.59
C LYS A 53 6.73 7.47 9.86
N ARG A 54 5.99 8.03 10.82
CA ARG A 54 6.53 8.67 12.04
C ARG A 54 6.23 7.88 13.32
N MET A 55 5.02 7.38 13.49
CA MET A 55 4.80 6.32 14.48
C MET A 55 5.35 5.03 13.90
N ARG A 56 6.32 4.43 14.57
CA ARG A 56 6.71 3.05 14.26
C ARG A 56 5.62 2.18 14.84
N LEU A 57 4.65 1.81 14.01
CA LEU A 57 3.66 0.80 14.35
C LEU A 57 3.95 -0.45 13.53
N PRO A 58 3.61 -1.64 14.07
CA PRO A 58 3.56 -2.84 13.26
C PRO A 58 2.56 -2.65 12.12
N ASP A 59 2.88 -3.19 10.96
CA ASP A 59 2.04 -3.08 9.76
C ASP A 59 0.60 -3.59 10.03
N LEU A 60 0.46 -4.75 10.68
CA LEU A 60 -0.82 -5.44 10.88
C LEU A 60 -1.07 -5.81 12.35
N MET A 61 -2.34 -6.03 12.70
CA MET A 61 -2.73 -6.67 13.97
C MET A 61 -3.93 -7.60 13.79
N CYS A 62 -4.03 -8.61 14.66
CA CYS A 62 -5.22 -9.45 14.75
C CYS A 62 -6.18 -8.91 15.81
N VAL A 63 -7.42 -8.59 15.44
CA VAL A 63 -8.42 -8.08 16.40
C VAL A 63 -8.95 -9.17 17.33
N SER A 64 -8.77 -10.46 17.00
CA SER A 64 -9.22 -11.56 17.86
C SER A 64 -8.28 -11.86 19.03
N CYS A 65 -6.98 -11.56 18.90
CA CYS A 65 -5.98 -11.91 19.92
C CYS A 65 -4.98 -10.79 20.24
N GLY A 66 -5.07 -9.63 19.59
CA GLY A 66 -4.18 -8.48 19.84
C GLY A 66 -2.75 -8.63 19.33
N ARG A 67 -2.39 -9.80 18.75
CA ARG A 67 -1.05 -10.05 18.21
C ARG A 67 -0.77 -9.14 17.01
N ARG A 68 0.44 -8.62 16.96
CA ARG A 68 0.92 -7.67 15.95
C ARG A 68 1.89 -8.35 15.00
N PHE A 69 1.87 -7.91 13.75
CA PHE A 69 2.68 -8.48 12.69
C PHE A 69 3.35 -7.36 11.88
N GLU A 70 4.68 -7.37 11.88
CA GLU A 70 5.48 -6.49 11.01
C GLU A 70 5.84 -7.25 9.73
N CYS A 71 5.35 -6.77 8.59
CA CYS A 71 5.47 -7.45 7.31
C CYS A 71 6.70 -6.99 6.52
N LYS A 72 7.41 -7.94 5.90
CA LYS A 72 8.64 -7.68 5.18
C LYS A 72 8.70 -8.47 3.87
N GLY A 73 8.37 -7.81 2.77
CA GLY A 73 8.63 -8.32 1.42
C GLY A 73 10.10 -8.20 1.04
N LYS A 74 10.69 -9.27 0.51
CA LYS A 74 12.08 -9.29 0.02
C LYS A 74 12.17 -10.02 -1.32
N THR A 75 12.96 -9.50 -2.26
CA THR A 75 13.27 -10.20 -3.53
C THR A 75 14.06 -11.49 -3.30
N LYS A 76 14.99 -11.45 -2.34
CA LYS A 76 15.67 -12.60 -1.76
C LYS A 76 15.29 -12.69 -0.29
N LEU A 77 14.77 -13.83 0.13
CA LEU A 77 14.35 -14.03 1.51
C LEU A 77 15.53 -13.87 2.47
N GLU A 78 15.46 -12.85 3.31
CA GLU A 78 16.45 -12.53 4.31
C GLU A 78 15.75 -11.92 5.53
N VAL A 79 16.12 -12.38 6.74
CA VAL A 79 15.69 -11.76 8.00
C VAL A 79 16.56 -10.53 8.24
N LYS A 80 16.05 -9.40 7.75
CA LYS A 80 16.74 -8.10 7.73
C LYS A 80 15.78 -6.98 8.06
N LEU A 81 16.09 -6.24 9.12
CA LEU A 81 15.32 -5.10 9.63
C LEU A 81 16.15 -3.82 9.59
N SER A 82 15.46 -2.68 9.59
CA SER A 82 16.10 -1.37 9.81
C SER A 82 16.37 -1.19 11.30
N ASP A 83 17.53 -0.67 11.64
CA ASP A 83 17.96 -0.44 13.01
C ASP A 83 18.69 0.90 13.13
N SER A 84 18.70 1.49 14.31
CA SER A 84 19.39 2.75 14.56
C SER A 84 19.87 2.81 16.00
N THR A 85 20.90 3.61 16.26
CA THR A 85 21.31 3.95 17.62
C THR A 85 20.58 5.18 18.15
N LEU A 86 19.76 5.84 17.32
CA LEU A 86 18.95 6.98 17.75
C LEU A 86 17.76 6.50 18.61
N PRO A 87 17.42 7.21 19.69
CA PRO A 87 16.26 6.88 20.52
C PRO A 87 14.97 6.80 19.69
N GLY A 88 14.14 5.78 19.95
CA GLY A 88 12.88 5.57 19.22
C GLY A 88 13.04 5.09 17.77
N ARG A 89 14.26 4.78 17.35
CA ARG A 89 14.59 4.31 15.99
C ARG A 89 15.30 2.96 15.97
N THR A 90 15.49 2.33 17.11
CA THR A 90 16.03 0.97 17.18
C THR A 90 15.04 -0.02 16.55
N TRP A 91 15.51 -1.18 16.11
CA TRP A 91 14.63 -2.23 15.56
C TRP A 91 13.63 -2.79 16.58
N ARG A 92 13.84 -2.50 17.87
CA ARG A 92 12.98 -2.88 18.99
C ARG A 92 11.85 -1.91 19.23
N ASP A 93 12.03 -0.67 18.78
CA ASP A 93 11.08 0.41 18.99
C ASP A 93 9.90 0.27 18.03
N GLY A 94 8.73 0.68 18.50
CA GLY A 94 7.50 0.70 17.72
C GLY A 94 6.47 -0.34 18.13
N GLY A 95 6.27 -0.50 19.44
CA GLY A 95 5.18 -1.29 20.00
C GLY A 95 5.23 -2.80 19.77
N MET A 96 6.29 -3.41 19.23
CA MET A 96 6.33 -4.88 19.11
C MET A 96 6.53 -5.54 20.49
N ARG A 97 5.56 -6.33 20.95
CA ARG A 97 5.68 -7.20 22.14
C ARG A 97 6.65 -8.36 21.86
N LEU A 98 7.08 -9.07 22.90
CA LEU A 98 8.06 -10.15 22.73
C LEU A 98 7.52 -11.33 21.90
N ASP A 99 6.22 -11.59 22.00
CA ASP A 99 5.50 -12.65 21.28
C ASP A 99 4.90 -12.18 19.94
N ASP A 100 5.02 -10.91 19.60
CA ASP A 100 4.65 -10.38 18.28
C ASP A 100 5.62 -10.87 17.19
N ILE A 101 5.15 -10.83 15.95
CA ILE A 101 5.77 -11.56 14.83
C ILE A 101 6.34 -10.61 13.79
N PHE A 102 7.59 -10.81 13.42
CA PHE A 102 8.13 -10.34 12.15
C PHE A 102 7.85 -11.40 11.08
N ALA A 103 7.06 -11.04 10.08
CA ALA A 103 6.64 -11.90 8.98
C ALA A 103 7.39 -11.52 7.70
N PHE A 104 8.20 -12.44 7.18
CA PHE A 104 8.99 -12.26 5.98
C PHE A 104 8.41 -13.07 4.83
N ALA A 105 8.38 -12.49 3.64
CA ALA A 105 7.94 -13.16 2.43
C ALA A 105 8.93 -12.94 1.29
N ARG A 106 9.17 -13.97 0.49
CA ARG A 106 9.88 -13.83 -0.78
C ARG A 106 8.91 -13.37 -1.85
N VAL A 107 9.21 -12.25 -2.50
CA VAL A 107 8.36 -11.66 -3.56
C VAL A 107 9.13 -11.61 -4.87
N ASP A 108 8.60 -12.25 -5.90
CA ASP A 108 9.13 -12.18 -7.27
C ASP A 108 8.33 -11.18 -8.11
N MET A 109 8.85 -9.96 -8.21
CA MET A 109 8.27 -8.86 -8.98
C MET A 109 8.49 -9.02 -10.51
N LYS A 110 9.14 -10.09 -10.98
CA LYS A 110 9.38 -10.34 -12.42
C LYS A 110 8.29 -11.20 -13.05
N THR A 111 7.48 -11.90 -12.26
CA THR A 111 6.37 -12.71 -12.76
C THR A 111 5.11 -11.87 -12.88
N ASN A 112 4.23 -12.22 -13.82
CA ASN A 112 2.88 -11.67 -13.92
C ASN A 112 1.87 -12.82 -13.98
N PRO A 113 1.03 -13.05 -12.94
CA PRO A 113 0.93 -12.26 -11.71
C PRO A 113 2.20 -12.34 -10.82
N VAL A 114 2.38 -11.34 -9.95
CA VAL A 114 3.48 -11.32 -8.95
C VAL A 114 3.38 -12.55 -8.05
N ARG A 115 4.48 -13.28 -7.88
CA ARG A 115 4.52 -14.50 -7.06
C ARG A 115 5.08 -14.20 -5.68
N VAL A 116 4.35 -14.60 -4.64
CA VAL A 116 4.83 -14.60 -3.25
C VAL A 116 5.05 -16.04 -2.79
N SER A 117 6.12 -16.29 -2.03
CA SER A 117 6.50 -17.63 -1.56
C SER A 117 7.32 -17.57 -0.27
N ASN A 118 7.56 -18.73 0.35
CA ASN A 118 8.47 -18.88 1.49
C ASN A 118 8.16 -17.90 2.63
N LEU A 119 6.95 -17.99 3.19
CA LEU A 119 6.57 -17.22 4.38
C LEU A 119 7.39 -17.71 5.58
N VAL A 120 7.97 -16.77 6.31
CA VAL A 120 8.78 -17.05 7.51
C VAL A 120 8.32 -16.14 8.62
N TYR A 121 7.88 -16.77 9.72
CA TYR A 121 7.43 -16.08 10.92
C TYR A 121 8.45 -16.23 12.04
N VAL A 122 8.85 -15.10 12.63
CA VAL A 122 9.83 -15.07 13.72
C VAL A 122 9.30 -14.16 14.80
N THR A 123 9.28 -14.61 16.06
CA THR A 123 8.89 -13.75 17.18
C THR A 123 9.95 -12.69 17.43
N ARG A 124 9.56 -11.54 17.99
CA ARG A 124 10.54 -10.55 18.46
C ARG A 124 11.53 -11.19 19.43
N GLN A 125 11.04 -11.95 20.42
CA GLN A 125 11.87 -12.69 21.37
C GLN A 125 12.93 -13.57 20.68
N SER A 126 12.56 -14.28 19.61
CA SER A 126 13.54 -15.10 18.92
C SER A 126 14.65 -14.28 18.25
N LEU A 127 14.35 -13.08 17.74
CA LEU A 127 15.38 -12.18 17.20
C LEU A 127 16.26 -11.63 18.33
N GLU A 128 15.69 -11.40 19.52
CA GLU A 128 16.41 -11.00 20.71
C GLU A 128 17.43 -12.04 21.16
N ASP A 129 16.99 -13.29 21.30
CA ASP A 129 17.84 -14.41 21.72
C ASP A 129 18.99 -14.63 20.72
N ALA A 130 18.72 -14.34 19.44
CA ALA A 130 19.65 -14.45 18.34
C ALA A 130 20.52 -13.20 18.12
N LEU A 131 20.37 -12.13 18.91
CA LEU A 131 20.99 -10.83 18.64
C LEU A 131 22.52 -10.91 18.55
N ARG A 132 23.16 -11.75 19.39
CA ARG A 132 24.62 -11.97 19.36
C ARG A 132 25.12 -12.56 18.04
N SER A 133 24.24 -13.21 17.28
CA SER A 133 24.52 -13.74 15.95
C SER A 133 24.24 -12.75 14.83
N SER A 134 23.53 -11.65 15.13
CA SER A 134 23.17 -10.65 14.14
C SER A 134 24.40 -9.91 13.60
N LYS A 135 24.27 -9.38 12.40
CA LYS A 135 25.28 -8.56 11.74
C LYS A 135 24.69 -7.20 11.41
N GLU A 136 25.45 -6.16 11.71
CA GLU A 136 25.16 -4.81 11.26
C GLU A 136 25.71 -4.62 9.84
N GLY A 137 24.89 -4.04 8.97
CA GLY A 137 25.26 -3.61 7.64
C GLY A 137 25.90 -2.23 7.66
N ASN A 138 26.34 -1.77 6.49
CA ASN A 138 26.83 -0.41 6.32
C ASN A 138 25.69 0.59 6.56
N ARG A 139 26.02 1.77 7.11
CA ARG A 139 25.08 2.89 7.22
C ARG A 139 24.55 3.25 5.83
N LYS A 140 23.23 3.41 5.72
CA LYS A 140 22.62 4.02 4.54
C LYS A 140 23.10 5.47 4.41
N SER A 141 23.07 6.02 3.19
CA SER A 141 23.47 7.41 2.99
C SER A 141 22.53 8.35 3.77
N VAL A 142 23.01 9.56 4.10
CA VAL A 142 22.22 10.54 4.88
C VAL A 142 20.88 10.88 4.21
N SER A 143 20.79 10.76 2.88
CA SER A 143 19.56 10.96 2.10
C SER A 143 18.55 9.81 2.20
N GLU A 144 18.97 8.61 2.63
CA GLU A 144 18.13 7.40 2.75
C GLU A 144 17.68 7.12 4.20
N GLY A 145 17.99 8.04 5.12
CA GLY A 145 17.83 7.86 6.56
C GLY A 145 19.09 7.25 7.18
N SER A 146 19.52 7.78 8.33
CA SER A 146 20.74 7.36 9.05
C SER A 146 20.67 5.95 9.66
N GLU A 147 19.68 5.15 9.27
CA GLU A 147 19.41 3.82 9.79
C GLU A 147 20.39 2.79 9.18
N MET A 148 20.90 1.90 10.03
CA MET A 148 21.73 0.77 9.66
C MET A 148 20.85 -0.45 9.46
N ASP A 149 21.21 -1.31 8.51
CA ASP A 149 20.50 -2.58 8.40
C ASP A 149 21.01 -3.59 9.44
N ARG A 150 20.13 -4.24 10.20
CA ARG A 150 20.48 -5.40 11.02
C ARG A 150 19.98 -6.68 10.37
N ARG A 151 20.86 -7.67 10.26
CA ARG A 151 20.57 -8.96 9.62
C ARG A 151 20.83 -10.11 10.56
N TRP A 152 19.90 -11.06 10.61
CA TRP A 152 20.11 -12.35 11.25
C TRP A 152 20.52 -13.39 10.19
N PRO A 153 21.74 -13.96 10.28
CA PRO A 153 22.23 -14.92 9.31
C PRO A 153 21.34 -16.15 9.11
N MET A 154 21.22 -16.55 7.85
CA MET A 154 20.49 -17.73 7.40
C MET A 154 21.05 -18.21 6.06
N TRP A 155 20.86 -19.50 5.78
CA TRP A 155 21.12 -20.11 4.47
C TRP A 155 19.79 -20.49 3.83
N ALA A 156 19.54 -19.91 2.66
CA ALA A 156 18.40 -20.20 1.80
C ALA A 156 18.92 -20.49 0.38
N PRO A 157 19.08 -21.78 0.01
CA PRO A 157 19.57 -22.17 -1.32
C PRO A 157 18.64 -21.65 -2.42
N ASN A 158 19.17 -21.27 -3.58
CA ASN A 158 18.36 -20.81 -4.72
C ASN A 158 17.82 -21.95 -5.60
N TYR A 159 17.82 -23.18 -5.08
CA TYR A 159 17.38 -24.40 -5.73
C TYR A 159 16.60 -25.26 -4.72
N ALA A 160 15.81 -26.21 -5.21
CA ALA A 160 15.13 -27.20 -4.36
C ALA A 160 16.06 -28.39 -4.06
N GLY A 161 15.80 -29.07 -2.94
CA GLY A 161 16.59 -30.21 -2.50
C GLY A 161 16.04 -30.84 -1.22
N GLU A 162 16.88 -31.60 -0.53
CA GLU A 162 16.56 -32.28 0.72
C GLU A 162 17.72 -32.14 1.71
N VAL A 163 17.41 -32.04 3.00
CA VAL A 163 18.43 -32.06 4.06
C VAL A 163 18.96 -33.47 4.26
N VAL A 164 20.26 -33.67 4.03
CA VAL A 164 20.92 -34.99 4.09
C VAL A 164 21.51 -35.24 5.48
N THR A 165 22.27 -34.28 6.01
CA THR A 165 22.91 -34.41 7.32
C THR A 165 23.04 -33.06 7.99
N VAL A 166 22.89 -33.04 9.32
CA VAL A 166 23.14 -31.86 10.16
C VAL A 166 24.20 -32.20 11.18
N ASP A 167 25.22 -31.36 11.29
CA ASP A 167 26.24 -31.41 12.34
C ASP A 167 26.06 -30.19 13.24
N HIS A 168 25.47 -30.38 14.42
CA HIS A 168 25.24 -29.31 15.40
C HIS A 168 26.52 -28.87 16.10
N GLY A 169 27.55 -29.72 16.19
CA GLY A 169 28.82 -29.39 16.82
C GLY A 169 29.65 -28.43 15.96
N LEU A 170 29.80 -28.76 14.68
CA LEU A 170 30.47 -27.90 13.70
C LEU A 170 29.55 -26.84 13.09
N LYS A 171 28.24 -26.90 13.38
CA LYS A 171 27.19 -26.01 12.86
C LYS A 171 27.21 -25.96 11.32
N ARG A 172 27.05 -27.15 10.73
CA ARG A 172 27.07 -27.39 9.28
C ARG A 172 25.83 -28.17 8.85
N ILE A 173 25.37 -27.93 7.63
CA ILE A 173 24.27 -28.68 7.01
C ILE A 173 24.68 -29.13 5.62
N ARG A 174 24.37 -30.38 5.27
CA ARG A 174 24.51 -30.91 3.92
C ARG A 174 23.13 -31.07 3.31
N VAL A 175 22.97 -30.57 2.08
CA VAL A 175 21.71 -30.64 1.33
C VAL A 175 21.94 -31.17 -0.08
N THR A 176 20.91 -31.73 -0.71
CA THR A 176 20.96 -32.14 -2.13
C THR A 176 20.63 -30.99 -3.08
N LYS A 177 21.06 -31.15 -4.33
CA LYS A 177 20.61 -30.40 -5.51
C LYS A 177 20.62 -31.38 -6.68
N GLY A 178 19.47 -31.97 -6.99
CA GLY A 178 19.42 -33.13 -7.89
C GLY A 178 20.32 -34.25 -7.35
N ALA A 179 21.23 -34.77 -8.18
CA ALA A 179 22.15 -35.85 -7.80
C ALA A 179 23.37 -35.38 -6.98
N SER A 180 23.60 -34.07 -6.83
CA SER A 180 24.77 -33.52 -6.13
C SER A 180 24.46 -33.17 -4.67
N THR A 181 25.47 -33.21 -3.79
CA THR A 181 25.35 -32.72 -2.41
C THR A 181 26.22 -31.48 -2.17
N TYR A 182 25.71 -30.56 -1.36
CA TYR A 182 26.37 -29.30 -1.04
C TYR A 182 26.47 -29.15 0.48
N LEU A 183 27.65 -28.79 0.97
CA LEU A 183 27.90 -28.52 2.38
C LEU A 183 27.87 -27.01 2.62
N TYR A 184 26.94 -26.56 3.45
CA TYR A 184 26.93 -25.19 3.96
C TYR A 184 27.56 -25.17 5.36
N GLY A 185 28.55 -24.28 5.53
CA GLY A 185 29.31 -24.11 6.77
C GLY A 185 29.50 -22.64 7.13
N GLY A 186 29.97 -22.39 8.35
CA GLY A 186 30.15 -21.02 8.90
C GLY A 186 29.15 -20.65 10.00
N GLY A 187 28.27 -21.59 10.39
CA GLY A 187 27.39 -21.44 11.55
C GLY A 187 28.13 -21.42 12.90
N SER A 188 29.43 -21.74 12.94
CA SER A 188 30.24 -21.71 14.17
C SER A 188 30.25 -20.35 14.87
N ARG A 189 30.04 -19.27 14.12
CA ARG A 189 29.92 -17.89 14.65
C ARG A 189 28.53 -17.55 15.17
N TRP A 190 27.53 -18.40 14.97
CA TRP A 190 26.17 -18.18 15.44
C TRP A 190 26.04 -18.73 16.86
N SER A 191 25.51 -17.96 17.79
CA SER A 191 25.19 -18.40 19.16
C SER A 191 24.29 -19.63 19.14
N THR A 192 23.26 -19.61 18.29
CA THR A 192 22.32 -20.73 18.07
C THR A 192 22.37 -21.20 16.62
N PHE A 193 22.05 -22.47 16.37
CA PHE A 193 22.06 -23.08 15.04
C PHE A 193 20.84 -23.97 14.89
N HIS A 194 19.84 -23.46 14.19
CA HIS A 194 18.59 -24.14 13.87
C HIS A 194 18.62 -24.57 12.41
N THR A 195 17.99 -25.70 12.10
CA THR A 195 17.91 -26.25 10.75
C THR A 195 16.55 -26.85 10.48
N LEU A 196 16.23 -27.06 9.21
CA LEU A 196 15.20 -28.05 8.86
C LEU A 196 15.66 -29.46 9.30
N PRO A 197 14.73 -30.36 9.66
CA PRO A 197 15.08 -31.74 10.02
C PRO A 197 15.74 -32.50 8.86
N VAL A 198 16.59 -33.49 9.18
CA VAL A 198 17.12 -34.44 8.18
C VAL A 198 15.96 -35.17 7.50
N GLY A 199 16.05 -35.37 6.17
CA GLY A 199 15.00 -35.94 5.35
C GLY A 199 13.97 -34.91 4.83
N THR A 200 14.06 -33.66 5.26
CA THR A 200 13.09 -32.62 4.86
C THR A 200 13.43 -32.09 3.47
N ALA A 201 12.49 -32.24 2.54
CA ALA A 201 12.54 -31.56 1.25
C ALA A 201 12.30 -30.05 1.43
N PHE A 202 12.96 -29.24 0.61
CA PHE A 202 12.82 -27.78 0.62
C PHE A 202 12.75 -27.20 -0.79
N GLU A 203 12.05 -26.08 -0.92
CA GLU A 203 11.96 -25.34 -2.17
C GLU A 203 13.08 -24.31 -2.34
N ALA A 204 13.27 -23.84 -3.58
CA ALA A 204 14.20 -22.76 -3.88
C ALA A 204 13.83 -21.49 -3.10
N GLY A 205 14.80 -20.99 -2.32
CA GLY A 205 14.67 -19.80 -1.49
C GLY A 205 14.16 -20.07 -0.08
N GLN A 206 13.82 -21.33 0.25
CA GLN A 206 13.44 -21.71 1.60
C GLN A 206 14.66 -21.74 2.53
N PRO A 207 14.58 -21.23 3.77
CA PRO A 207 15.66 -21.34 4.73
C PRO A 207 15.89 -22.79 5.17
N VAL A 208 17.14 -23.25 5.14
CA VAL A 208 17.52 -24.60 5.59
C VAL A 208 18.33 -24.60 6.88
N ALA A 209 19.03 -23.51 7.18
CA ALA A 209 19.73 -23.28 8.45
C ALA A 209 19.75 -21.79 8.80
N PHE A 210 19.64 -21.47 10.08
CA PHE A 210 19.45 -20.09 10.54
C PHE A 210 19.83 -19.91 12.02
N CYS A 211 20.16 -18.68 12.41
CA CYS A 211 20.63 -18.36 13.77
C CYS A 211 19.52 -17.92 14.73
N PHE A 212 18.26 -18.09 14.35
CA PHE A 212 17.07 -17.73 15.13
C PHE A 212 16.13 -18.92 15.18
N ARG A 213 15.06 -18.86 15.94
CA ARG A 213 14.00 -19.87 15.97
C ARG A 213 12.81 -19.34 15.17
N MET A 214 12.33 -20.10 14.20
CA MET A 214 11.04 -19.79 13.58
C MET A 214 9.94 -20.02 14.60
N ALA A 215 8.84 -19.27 14.51
CA ALA A 215 7.70 -19.47 15.40
C ALA A 215 7.17 -20.90 15.24
N ASP A 216 7.11 -21.68 16.33
CA ASP A 216 6.65 -23.08 16.28
C ASP A 216 5.17 -23.17 15.90
N SER A 217 4.40 -22.15 16.29
CA SER A 217 3.03 -21.92 15.86
C SER A 217 2.78 -20.43 15.75
N VAL A 218 2.05 -20.04 14.72
CA VAL A 218 1.48 -18.70 14.57
C VAL A 218 -0.04 -18.72 14.62
N ALA A 219 -0.64 -19.82 15.11
CA ALA A 219 -2.08 -19.91 15.27
C ALA A 219 -2.62 -18.77 16.15
N CYS A 220 -3.79 -18.26 15.79
CA CYS A 220 -4.53 -17.33 16.62
C CYS A 220 -4.94 -18.02 17.91
N ALA A 221 -4.72 -17.36 19.05
CA ALA A 221 -5.24 -17.86 20.32
C ALA A 221 -6.78 -17.92 20.28
N GLY A 222 -7.42 -16.89 19.71
CA GLY A 222 -8.85 -16.86 19.37
C GLY A 222 -9.82 -17.11 20.53
N ASP A 223 -9.30 -17.17 21.75
CA ASP A 223 -9.97 -17.62 22.97
C ASP A 223 -10.54 -16.46 23.79
N GLY A 224 -10.45 -15.22 23.27
CA GLY A 224 -10.83 -14.02 23.99
C GLY A 224 -9.87 -13.66 25.14
N SER A 225 -8.66 -14.23 25.17
CA SER A 225 -7.66 -13.93 26.21
C SER A 225 -7.17 -12.47 26.14
N TRP A 226 -7.32 -11.80 24.99
CA TRP A 226 -6.99 -10.39 24.86
C TRP A 226 -8.09 -9.48 25.43
N ASN A 227 -7.82 -8.91 26.60
CA ASN A 227 -8.65 -7.86 27.21
C ASN A 227 -8.31 -6.47 26.65
N TRP A 228 -8.75 -6.22 25.42
CA TRP A 228 -8.51 -4.95 24.73
C TRP A 228 -9.18 -3.76 25.43
N GLN A 229 -10.30 -3.96 26.15
CA GLN A 229 -10.93 -2.87 26.90
C GLN A 229 -10.04 -2.38 28.04
N ASN A 230 -9.32 -3.28 28.71
CA ASN A 230 -8.32 -2.88 29.69
C ASN A 230 -7.12 -2.18 29.05
N ASP A 231 -6.72 -2.60 27.84
CA ASP A 231 -5.64 -1.93 27.10
C ASP A 231 -6.01 -0.46 26.75
N LEU A 232 -7.30 -0.10 26.64
CA LEU A 232 -7.74 1.30 26.47
C LEU A 232 -7.38 2.20 27.67
N LEU A 233 -7.27 1.61 28.87
CA LEU A 233 -6.95 2.32 30.11
C LEU A 233 -5.44 2.43 30.37
N SER A 234 -4.62 1.85 29.49
CA SER A 234 -3.17 1.90 29.59
C SER A 234 -2.64 3.34 29.47
N THR A 235 -1.59 3.67 30.22
CA THR A 235 -0.84 4.91 30.03
C THR A 235 0.24 4.80 28.95
N ASP A 236 0.45 3.59 28.42
CA ASP A 236 1.37 3.31 27.32
C ASP A 236 0.63 3.35 25.99
N ASP A 237 0.96 4.33 25.13
CA ASP A 237 0.34 4.51 23.81
C ASP A 237 0.62 3.36 22.84
N ASP A 238 1.74 2.63 23.00
CA ASP A 238 1.99 1.43 22.21
C ASP A 238 0.97 0.33 22.56
N ILE A 239 0.36 0.36 23.75
CA ILE A 239 -0.73 -0.55 24.15
C ILE A 239 -2.10 0.04 23.81
N ARG A 240 -2.29 1.33 24.13
CA ARG A 240 -3.58 2.01 24.03
C ARG A 240 -4.00 2.25 22.57
N PHE A 241 -3.09 2.66 21.69
CA PHE A 241 -3.42 2.96 20.29
C PHE A 241 -3.99 1.75 19.52
N PRO A 242 -3.38 0.55 19.57
CA PRO A 242 -3.97 -0.64 18.94
C PRO A 242 -5.34 -1.02 19.51
N ALA A 243 -5.58 -0.82 20.80
CA ALA A 243 -6.86 -1.08 21.43
C ALA A 243 -7.94 -0.10 20.95
N VAL A 244 -7.62 1.20 20.86
CA VAL A 244 -8.50 2.23 20.30
C VAL A 244 -8.89 1.85 18.87
N LYS A 245 -7.90 1.56 18.02
CA LYS A 245 -8.15 1.15 16.63
C LYS A 245 -9.00 -0.12 16.51
N ALA A 246 -8.74 -1.11 17.35
CA ALA A 246 -9.49 -2.36 17.35
C ALA A 246 -10.95 -2.19 17.77
N ALA A 247 -11.27 -1.21 18.64
CA ALA A 247 -12.63 -0.94 19.10
C ALA A 247 -13.61 -0.76 17.94
N ARG A 248 -13.17 -0.12 16.86
CA ARG A 248 -13.94 0.03 15.61
C ARG A 248 -14.42 -1.29 15.03
N PHE A 249 -13.63 -2.35 15.16
CA PHE A 249 -13.89 -3.67 14.57
C PHE A 249 -14.53 -4.66 15.56
N LEU A 250 -14.44 -4.35 16.85
CA LEU A 250 -14.95 -5.17 17.97
C LEU A 250 -16.30 -4.66 18.49
N GLY A 251 -16.68 -3.42 18.15
CA GLY A 251 -17.88 -2.75 18.63
C GLY A 251 -17.52 -1.68 19.66
N THR A 252 -18.00 -0.45 19.45
CA THR A 252 -17.68 0.68 20.31
C THR A 252 -18.66 0.87 21.46
N GLU A 253 -19.87 0.28 21.39
CA GLU A 253 -20.91 0.47 22.41
C GLU A 253 -20.44 0.23 23.86
N PRO A 254 -19.64 -0.81 24.19
CA PRO A 254 -19.23 -1.04 25.58
C PRO A 254 -18.15 -0.08 26.08
N VAL A 255 -17.53 0.71 25.21
CA VAL A 255 -16.36 1.55 25.53
C VAL A 255 -16.51 2.99 25.01
N GLU A 256 -17.72 3.38 24.60
CA GLU A 256 -17.97 4.65 23.92
C GLU A 256 -17.50 5.85 24.75
N ASP A 257 -17.85 5.89 26.05
CA ASP A 257 -17.43 6.95 26.96
C ASP A 257 -15.91 7.03 27.14
N ILE A 258 -15.23 5.87 27.14
CA ILE A 258 -13.75 5.81 27.23
C ILE A 258 -13.15 6.40 25.95
N LEU A 259 -13.66 6.04 24.78
CA LEU A 259 -13.18 6.56 23.49
C LEU A 259 -13.46 8.06 23.35
N ILE A 260 -14.61 8.55 23.83
CA ILE A 260 -14.92 9.98 23.87
C ILE A 260 -13.91 10.70 24.78
N GLY A 261 -13.67 10.18 25.98
CA GLY A 261 -12.67 10.73 26.90
C GLY A 261 -11.27 10.77 26.29
N ILE A 262 -10.85 9.73 25.57
CA ILE A 262 -9.57 9.71 24.85
C ILE A 262 -9.54 10.77 23.76
N ALA A 263 -10.60 10.89 22.97
CA ALA A 263 -10.68 11.80 21.84
C ALA A 263 -10.66 13.29 22.27
N ASP A 264 -11.34 13.62 23.36
CA ASP A 264 -11.53 15.00 23.83
C ASP A 264 -10.41 15.49 24.76
N ASP A 265 -9.61 14.59 25.34
CA ASP A 265 -8.52 14.95 26.26
C ASP A 265 -7.27 15.43 25.52
N GLU A 266 -7.05 16.75 25.50
CA GLU A 266 -5.91 17.43 24.87
C GLU A 266 -4.53 17.00 25.40
N ALA A 267 -4.45 16.33 26.55
CA ALA A 267 -3.19 15.76 27.05
C ALA A 267 -2.73 14.55 26.23
N ASN A 268 -3.63 13.90 25.47
CA ASN A 268 -3.29 12.78 24.60
C ASN A 268 -2.64 13.24 23.28
N ASP A 269 -1.69 12.44 22.76
CA ASP A 269 -1.12 12.65 21.44
C ASP A 269 -2.24 12.76 20.39
N TRP A 270 -2.10 13.70 19.48
CA TRP A 270 -3.14 13.98 18.47
C TRP A 270 -3.49 12.77 17.62
N ARG A 271 -2.55 11.83 17.41
CA ARG A 271 -2.80 10.61 16.63
C ARG A 271 -3.73 9.66 17.37
N LEU A 272 -3.57 9.55 18.68
CA LEU A 272 -4.45 8.75 19.51
C LEU A 272 -5.87 9.35 19.52
N ARG A 273 -5.97 10.68 19.69
CA ARG A 273 -7.27 11.39 19.63
C ARG A 273 -7.95 11.19 18.28
N LEU A 274 -7.20 11.35 17.19
CA LEU A 274 -7.69 11.15 15.83
C LEU A 274 -8.13 9.71 15.58
N GLU A 275 -7.39 8.70 16.05
CA GLU A 275 -7.78 7.29 15.93
C GLU A 275 -9.02 6.97 16.78
N ALA A 276 -9.20 7.62 17.94
CA ALA A 276 -10.42 7.49 18.74
C ALA A 276 -11.64 8.06 17.99
N HIS A 277 -11.51 9.25 17.38
CA HIS A 277 -12.56 9.76 16.48
C HIS A 277 -12.81 8.82 15.29
N ALA A 278 -11.77 8.29 14.66
CA ALA A 278 -11.90 7.34 13.55
C ALA A 278 -12.62 6.04 13.96
N SER A 279 -12.41 5.60 15.20
CA SER A 279 -13.05 4.40 15.75
C SER A 279 -14.52 4.61 16.09
N LEU A 280 -14.88 5.81 16.57
CA LEU A 280 -16.25 6.22 16.87
C LEU A 280 -17.06 6.63 15.62
N ALA A 281 -16.40 7.09 14.57
CA ALA A 281 -17.04 7.64 13.37
C ALA A 281 -18.11 6.77 12.69
N PRO A 282 -18.03 5.42 12.67
CA PRO A 282 -19.08 4.59 12.10
C PRO A 282 -20.44 4.72 12.80
N THR A 283 -20.47 5.10 14.09
CA THR A 283 -21.69 5.22 14.90
C THR A 283 -21.95 6.66 15.38
N ARG A 284 -20.98 7.56 15.27
CA ARG A 284 -21.08 8.97 15.70
C ARG A 284 -20.75 9.95 14.58
N PRO A 285 -21.75 10.61 13.97
CA PRO A 285 -21.53 11.68 12.99
C PRO A 285 -20.69 12.86 13.52
N THR A 286 -20.76 13.15 14.83
CA THR A 286 -19.93 14.18 15.46
C THR A 286 -18.43 13.86 15.38
N SER A 287 -18.04 12.58 15.40
CA SER A 287 -16.64 12.17 15.22
C SER A 287 -16.19 12.32 13.76
N VAL A 288 -17.07 12.11 12.79
CA VAL A 288 -16.79 12.46 11.38
C VAL A 288 -16.59 13.97 11.23
N ALA A 289 -17.42 14.78 11.88
CA ALA A 289 -17.26 16.23 11.89
C ALA A 289 -15.93 16.67 12.53
N ALA A 290 -15.50 16.03 13.62
CA ALA A 290 -14.20 16.27 14.23
C ALA A 290 -13.03 15.96 13.29
N LEU A 291 -13.08 14.83 12.57
CA LEU A 291 -12.08 14.50 11.55
C LEU A 291 -12.08 15.52 10.40
N LEU A 292 -13.25 16.00 9.96
CA LEU A 292 -13.34 17.06 8.95
C LEU A 292 -12.74 18.38 9.46
N MET A 293 -12.97 18.73 10.72
CA MET A 293 -12.36 19.91 11.35
C MET A 293 -10.84 19.79 11.37
N LEU A 294 -10.27 18.62 11.69
CA LEU A 294 -8.82 18.39 11.61
C LEU A 294 -8.30 18.44 10.16
N ALA A 295 -9.04 17.88 9.20
CA ALA A 295 -8.67 17.90 7.79
C ALA A 295 -8.64 19.34 7.23
N LYS A 296 -9.49 20.24 7.73
CA LYS A 296 -9.64 21.62 7.20
C LYS A 296 -9.06 22.72 8.10
N GLY A 297 -8.87 22.48 9.39
CA GLY A 297 -8.60 23.50 10.39
C GLY A 297 -7.30 24.24 10.14
N ALA A 298 -7.30 25.57 10.15
CA ALA A 298 -6.13 26.39 9.82
C ALA A 298 -4.92 26.10 10.73
N ASP A 299 -5.17 25.75 11.99
CA ASP A 299 -4.15 25.43 13.00
C ASP A 299 -3.60 24.00 12.88
N SER A 300 -4.21 23.15 12.04
CA SER A 300 -3.72 21.79 11.80
C SER A 300 -2.52 21.80 10.86
N THR A 301 -1.50 21.05 11.24
CA THR A 301 -0.35 20.74 10.38
C THR A 301 -0.78 19.89 9.19
N ASP A 302 -0.01 19.93 8.10
CA ASP A 302 -0.31 19.11 6.90
C ASP A 302 -0.35 17.61 7.23
N GLU A 303 0.42 17.16 8.21
CA GLU A 303 0.41 15.77 8.71
C GLU A 303 -0.92 15.40 9.38
N GLU A 304 -1.43 16.25 10.27
CA GLU A 304 -2.72 16.05 10.92
C GLU A 304 -3.85 16.02 9.89
N ARG A 305 -3.80 16.94 8.90
CA ARG A 305 -4.78 16.98 7.82
C ARG A 305 -4.78 15.70 7.00
N MET A 306 -3.59 15.22 6.61
CA MET A 306 -3.44 14.01 5.82
C MET A 306 -3.95 12.77 6.56
N GLU A 307 -3.61 12.59 7.83
CA GLU A 307 -4.10 11.46 8.62
C GLU A 307 -5.61 11.53 8.87
N ALA A 308 -6.18 12.72 8.99
CA ALA A 308 -7.63 12.90 9.08
C ALA A 308 -8.32 12.51 7.76
N VAL A 309 -7.77 12.93 6.61
CA VAL A 309 -8.24 12.51 5.28
C VAL A 309 -8.17 10.99 5.11
N PHE A 310 -7.06 10.37 5.52
CA PHE A 310 -6.93 8.92 5.46
C PHE A 310 -7.91 8.19 6.36
N SER A 311 -8.19 8.74 7.55
CA SER A 311 -9.20 8.20 8.47
C SER A 311 -10.60 8.29 7.87
N LEU A 312 -10.96 9.45 7.33
CA LEU A 312 -12.22 9.65 6.59
C LEU A 312 -12.37 8.65 5.45
N SER A 313 -11.30 8.39 4.69
CA SER A 313 -11.34 7.44 3.56
C SER A 313 -11.61 5.99 3.96
N GLU A 314 -11.36 5.62 5.21
CA GLU A 314 -11.63 4.26 5.69
C GLU A 314 -13.04 4.10 6.24
N ILE A 315 -13.78 5.19 6.48
CA ILE A 315 -15.13 5.15 7.06
C ILE A 315 -16.16 4.94 5.96
N ASN A 316 -16.99 3.91 6.13
CA ASN A 316 -18.05 3.58 5.16
C ASN A 316 -19.37 4.30 5.50
N SER A 317 -19.36 5.64 5.47
CA SER A 317 -20.56 6.46 5.67
C SER A 317 -20.66 7.57 4.62
N GLU A 318 -21.87 8.10 4.43
CA GLU A 318 -22.08 9.20 3.49
C GLU A 318 -21.45 10.50 4.01
N GLU A 319 -21.51 10.73 5.32
CA GLU A 319 -20.91 11.89 5.98
C GLU A 319 -19.40 11.93 5.77
N ALA A 320 -18.72 10.78 5.80
CA ALA A 320 -17.28 10.70 5.54
C ALA A 320 -16.95 11.01 4.07
N VAL A 321 -17.80 10.55 3.14
CA VAL A 321 -17.69 10.89 1.72
C VAL A 321 -17.90 12.39 1.48
N GLU A 322 -18.90 13.01 2.11
CA GLU A 322 -19.12 14.45 2.01
C GLU A 322 -17.96 15.25 2.62
N ALA A 323 -17.41 14.78 3.74
CA ALA A 323 -16.23 15.36 4.35
C ALA A 323 -15.01 15.32 3.39
N LEU A 324 -14.73 14.16 2.78
CA LEU A 324 -13.66 14.02 1.78
C LEU A 324 -13.88 14.94 0.58
N TYR A 325 -15.11 15.00 0.06
CA TYR A 325 -15.42 15.87 -1.07
C TYR A 325 -15.26 17.35 -0.73
N SER A 326 -15.64 17.75 0.49
CA SER A 326 -15.43 19.12 1.00
C SER A 326 -13.95 19.48 1.09
N VAL A 327 -13.10 18.53 1.47
CA VAL A 327 -11.63 18.72 1.50
C VAL A 327 -11.07 18.80 0.07
N ALA A 328 -11.42 17.85 -0.80
CA ALA A 328 -10.91 17.79 -2.17
C ALA A 328 -11.28 19.03 -3.00
N SER A 329 -12.51 19.53 -2.81
CA SER A 329 -13.06 20.68 -3.54
C SER A 329 -12.69 22.04 -2.92
N ASN A 330 -11.83 22.07 -1.89
CA ASN A 330 -11.42 23.32 -1.26
C ASN A 330 -10.45 24.10 -2.16
N THR A 331 -10.93 25.16 -2.82
CA THR A 331 -10.13 25.97 -3.75
C THR A 331 -9.42 27.15 -3.10
N GLU A 332 -9.39 27.25 -1.77
CA GLU A 332 -8.65 28.31 -1.08
C GLU A 332 -7.15 28.22 -1.43
N PRO A 333 -6.52 29.30 -1.94
CA PRO A 333 -5.14 29.25 -2.44
C PRO A 333 -4.10 28.82 -1.40
N THR A 334 -4.38 29.02 -0.10
CA THR A 334 -3.50 28.64 1.01
C THR A 334 -3.67 27.20 1.46
N PHE A 335 -4.70 26.49 0.95
CA PHE A 335 -4.98 25.13 1.36
C PHE A 335 -4.07 24.12 0.64
N PRO A 336 -3.42 23.16 1.34
CA PRO A 336 -2.42 22.29 0.72
C PRO A 336 -3.02 21.41 -0.40
N GLU A 337 -2.48 21.53 -1.62
CA GLU A 337 -2.97 20.75 -2.77
C GLU A 337 -2.81 19.24 -2.58
N GLU A 338 -1.77 18.78 -1.87
CA GLU A 338 -1.57 17.36 -1.62
C GLU A 338 -2.66 16.75 -0.72
N VAL A 339 -3.13 17.51 0.28
CA VAL A 339 -4.26 17.11 1.14
C VAL A 339 -5.54 16.96 0.32
N ARG A 340 -5.78 17.88 -0.62
CA ARG A 340 -6.93 17.81 -1.54
C ARG A 340 -6.82 16.60 -2.46
N ALA A 341 -5.63 16.34 -3.00
CA ALA A 341 -5.37 15.19 -3.86
C ALA A 341 -5.54 13.86 -3.11
N ALA A 342 -5.13 13.79 -1.84
CA ALA A 342 -5.37 12.64 -0.98
C ALA A 342 -6.86 12.41 -0.70
N ALA A 343 -7.64 13.48 -0.54
CA ALA A 343 -9.08 13.37 -0.37
C ALA A 343 -9.77 12.87 -1.65
N ALA A 344 -9.38 13.39 -2.82
CA ALA A 344 -9.84 12.89 -4.12
C ALA A 344 -9.47 11.41 -4.33
N TRP A 345 -8.24 11.03 -3.94
CA TRP A 345 -7.79 9.64 -3.96
C TRP A 345 -8.63 8.73 -3.05
N GLY A 346 -8.96 9.22 -1.86
CA GLY A 346 -9.85 8.54 -0.89
C GLY A 346 -11.25 8.28 -1.45
N LEU A 347 -11.82 9.21 -2.22
CA LEU A 347 -13.12 9.02 -2.88
C LEU A 347 -13.13 7.88 -3.93
N GLY A 348 -11.99 7.57 -4.54
CA GLY A 348 -11.87 6.47 -5.51
C GLY A 348 -11.38 5.14 -4.93
N THR A 349 -10.64 5.16 -3.82
CA THR A 349 -9.95 3.98 -3.26
C THR A 349 -10.37 3.61 -1.84
N GLY A 350 -11.13 4.47 -1.17
CA GLY A 350 -11.58 4.29 0.21
C GLY A 350 -12.70 3.25 0.37
N ALA A 351 -13.22 3.15 1.59
CA ALA A 351 -14.23 2.18 1.99
C ALA A 351 -15.57 2.38 1.26
N ARG A 352 -15.89 3.62 0.88
CA ARG A 352 -17.06 3.98 0.08
C ARG A 352 -16.62 4.77 -1.16
N LYS A 353 -16.58 4.09 -2.30
CA LYS A 353 -16.19 4.70 -3.59
C LYS A 353 -17.35 5.52 -4.16
N THR A 354 -17.06 6.75 -4.59
CA THR A 354 -18.08 7.70 -5.08
C THR A 354 -17.67 8.32 -6.42
N PRO A 355 -17.75 7.57 -7.53
CA PRO A 355 -17.42 8.07 -8.87
C PRO A 355 -18.20 9.33 -9.26
N ASP A 356 -19.46 9.46 -8.81
CA ASP A 356 -20.30 10.65 -9.09
C ASP A 356 -19.74 11.94 -8.48
N LYS A 357 -18.95 11.88 -7.41
CA LYS A 357 -18.25 13.05 -6.85
C LYS A 357 -16.88 13.21 -7.50
N LEU A 358 -16.21 12.09 -7.76
CA LEU A 358 -14.87 12.06 -8.33
C LEU A 358 -14.83 12.66 -9.74
N ILE A 359 -15.87 12.48 -10.56
CA ILE A 359 -15.97 13.06 -11.91
C ILE A 359 -15.91 14.59 -11.90
N HIS A 360 -16.36 15.26 -10.83
CA HIS A 360 -16.23 16.71 -10.74
C HIS A 360 -14.79 17.16 -10.45
N LEU A 361 -13.98 16.27 -9.86
CA LEU A 361 -12.59 16.56 -9.48
C LEU A 361 -11.59 16.25 -10.61
N VAL A 362 -11.93 15.43 -11.62
CA VAL A 362 -11.00 15.11 -12.71
C VAL A 362 -10.66 16.32 -13.60
N ASN A 363 -11.39 17.43 -13.47
CA ASN A 363 -11.10 18.70 -14.13
C ASN A 363 -10.82 19.84 -13.13
N ASP A 364 -10.43 19.49 -11.89
CA ASP A 364 -10.02 20.49 -10.90
C ASP A 364 -8.94 21.42 -11.46
N PRO A 365 -8.95 22.73 -11.13
CA PRO A 365 -7.91 23.67 -11.57
C PRO A 365 -6.49 23.20 -11.20
N SER A 366 -6.31 22.59 -10.02
CA SER A 366 -5.04 21.96 -9.63
C SER A 366 -4.83 20.68 -10.45
N VAL A 367 -3.72 20.67 -11.21
CA VAL A 367 -3.28 19.50 -11.97
C VAL A 367 -3.03 18.31 -11.03
N LEU A 368 -2.56 18.56 -9.80
CA LEU A 368 -2.32 17.50 -8.83
C LEU A 368 -3.61 16.81 -8.43
N VAL A 369 -4.65 17.57 -8.07
CA VAL A 369 -5.97 17.02 -7.71
C VAL A 369 -6.62 16.31 -8.89
N ALA A 370 -6.64 16.96 -10.07
CA ALA A 370 -7.25 16.41 -11.27
C ALA A 370 -6.63 15.08 -11.70
N THR A 371 -5.30 14.98 -11.68
CA THR A 371 -4.61 13.75 -12.07
C THR A 371 -4.79 12.62 -11.05
N HIS A 372 -4.81 12.92 -9.74
CA HIS A 372 -5.10 11.92 -8.72
C HIS A 372 -6.54 11.42 -8.83
N ALA A 373 -7.51 12.31 -9.04
CA ALA A 373 -8.90 11.94 -9.25
C ALA A 373 -9.07 11.03 -10.49
N ALA A 374 -8.48 11.44 -11.62
CA ALA A 374 -8.54 10.67 -12.87
C ALA A 374 -7.89 9.28 -12.73
N ALA A 375 -6.78 9.17 -12.00
CA ALA A 375 -6.07 7.91 -11.80
C ALA A 375 -6.88 6.86 -11.02
N VAL A 376 -7.79 7.30 -10.14
CA VAL A 376 -8.60 6.41 -9.29
C VAL A 376 -10.06 6.28 -9.73
N MET A 377 -10.43 6.84 -10.89
CA MET A 377 -11.74 6.57 -11.48
C MET A 377 -11.90 5.06 -11.72
N PRO A 378 -13.07 4.46 -11.44
CA PRO A 378 -13.26 3.02 -11.61
C PRO A 378 -13.15 2.59 -13.07
N SER A 379 -12.70 1.36 -13.33
CA SER A 379 -12.63 0.80 -14.68
C SER A 379 -14.02 0.72 -15.32
N ASP A 380 -15.01 0.26 -14.56
CA ASP A 380 -16.42 0.27 -14.95
C ASP A 380 -17.05 1.60 -14.52
N LEU A 381 -17.33 2.48 -15.48
CA LEU A 381 -17.93 3.78 -15.22
C LEU A 381 -19.43 3.65 -14.99
N PRO A 382 -20.00 4.29 -13.95
CA PRO A 382 -21.44 4.52 -13.89
C PRO A 382 -21.92 5.24 -15.14
N GLN A 383 -23.14 4.91 -15.61
CA GLN A 383 -23.71 5.51 -16.81
C GLN A 383 -23.72 7.03 -16.76
N LYS A 384 -24.03 7.62 -15.60
CA LYS A 384 -24.02 9.07 -15.41
C LYS A 384 -22.64 9.69 -15.67
N CYS A 385 -21.56 9.06 -15.18
CA CYS A 385 -20.20 9.51 -15.46
C CYS A 385 -19.87 9.36 -16.95
N LEU A 386 -20.28 8.26 -17.59
CA LEU A 386 -20.10 8.07 -19.02
C LEU A 386 -20.78 9.18 -19.82
N ASP A 387 -22.04 9.47 -19.53
CA ASP A 387 -22.81 10.52 -20.20
C ASP A 387 -22.12 11.89 -20.07
N GLU A 388 -21.64 12.23 -18.86
CA GLU A 388 -20.92 13.48 -18.61
C GLU A 388 -19.61 13.57 -19.42
N LEU A 389 -18.84 12.48 -19.50
CA LEU A 389 -17.63 12.43 -20.34
C LEU A 389 -17.95 12.61 -21.82
N LEU A 390 -19.04 12.01 -22.32
CA LEU A 390 -19.46 12.16 -23.71
C LEU A 390 -19.93 13.58 -24.01
N ASP A 391 -20.60 14.23 -23.06
CA ASP A 391 -20.98 15.63 -23.19
C ASP A 391 -19.76 16.56 -23.22
N TRP A 392 -18.70 16.26 -22.45
CA TRP A 392 -17.44 17.00 -22.53
C TRP A 392 -16.75 16.88 -23.90
N LEU A 393 -16.94 15.77 -24.63
CA LEU A 393 -16.43 15.62 -26.00
C LEU A 393 -17.25 16.40 -27.04
N ARG A 394 -18.47 16.82 -26.70
CA ARG A 394 -19.34 17.64 -27.57
C ARG A 394 -19.16 19.14 -27.31
N ALA A 395 -18.73 19.50 -26.10
CA ALA A 395 -18.46 20.88 -25.72
C ALA A 395 -17.15 21.40 -26.34
N ASP A 396 -17.06 22.72 -26.54
CA ASP A 396 -15.82 23.38 -27.00
C ASP A 396 -14.91 23.74 -25.80
N ASP A 397 -14.61 22.75 -24.96
CA ASP A 397 -13.70 22.86 -23.81
C ASP A 397 -12.58 21.83 -23.94
N LEU A 398 -11.40 22.29 -24.37
CA LEU A 398 -10.27 21.41 -24.65
C LEU A 398 -9.75 20.68 -23.41
N ARG A 399 -9.86 21.27 -22.20
CA ARG A 399 -9.37 20.62 -20.97
C ARG A 399 -10.27 19.45 -20.62
N ARG A 400 -11.59 19.68 -20.59
CA ARG A 400 -12.57 18.64 -20.29
C ARG A 400 -12.56 17.55 -21.36
N ALA A 401 -12.45 17.94 -22.63
CA ALA A 401 -12.36 17.00 -23.74
C ALA A 401 -11.11 16.12 -23.67
N ALA A 402 -9.94 16.68 -23.30
CA ALA A 402 -8.72 15.89 -23.13
C ALA A 402 -8.88 14.84 -22.03
N THR A 403 -9.44 15.24 -20.88
CA THR A 403 -9.75 14.33 -19.77
C THR A 403 -10.71 13.22 -20.21
N ALA A 404 -11.81 13.57 -20.89
CA ALA A 404 -12.79 12.59 -21.36
C ALA A 404 -12.20 11.63 -22.38
N ALA A 405 -11.51 12.14 -23.40
CA ALA A 405 -10.92 11.31 -24.44
C ALA A 405 -9.96 10.27 -23.85
N HIS A 406 -9.12 10.71 -22.90
CA HIS A 406 -8.18 9.83 -22.20
C HIS A 406 -8.90 8.78 -21.34
N LEU A 407 -9.81 9.19 -20.45
CA LEU A 407 -10.50 8.27 -19.55
C LEU A 407 -11.33 7.20 -20.29
N LEU A 408 -11.93 7.55 -21.42
CA LEU A 408 -12.68 6.62 -22.26
C LEU A 408 -11.74 5.65 -23.01
N ALA A 409 -10.63 6.15 -23.58
CA ALA A 409 -9.65 5.31 -24.27
C ALA A 409 -9.04 4.25 -23.35
N GLU A 410 -8.65 4.66 -22.14
CA GLU A 410 -8.08 3.76 -21.13
C GLU A 410 -9.03 2.65 -20.67
N ARG A 411 -10.34 2.84 -20.86
CA ARG A 411 -11.39 1.87 -20.55
C ARG A 411 -11.85 1.07 -21.77
N ASN A 412 -11.11 1.17 -22.88
CA ASN A 412 -11.43 0.52 -24.13
C ASN A 412 -12.82 0.90 -24.68
N LEU A 413 -13.31 2.11 -24.38
CA LEU A 413 -14.58 2.64 -24.90
C LEU A 413 -14.39 3.28 -26.28
N ILE A 414 -13.75 2.53 -27.18
CA ILE A 414 -13.29 3.01 -28.49
C ILE A 414 -14.46 3.36 -29.41
N ALA A 415 -15.55 2.58 -29.34
CA ALA A 415 -16.75 2.85 -30.11
C ALA A 415 -17.35 4.23 -29.77
N GLU A 416 -17.34 4.62 -28.49
CA GLU A 416 -17.85 5.90 -28.06
C GLU A 416 -16.98 7.07 -28.53
N LEU A 417 -15.66 6.92 -28.48
CA LEU A 417 -14.73 7.90 -29.03
C LEU A 417 -14.92 8.10 -30.55
N VAL A 418 -15.08 7.00 -31.29
CA VAL A 418 -15.33 7.03 -32.74
C VAL A 418 -16.68 7.70 -33.06
N ASN A 419 -17.71 7.45 -32.24
CA ASN A 419 -19.01 8.11 -32.37
C ASN A 419 -18.88 9.62 -32.11
N ALA A 420 -18.25 10.01 -31.00
CA ALA A 420 -18.09 11.40 -30.60
C ALA A 420 -17.31 12.23 -31.63
N LEU A 421 -16.33 11.61 -32.30
CA LEU A 421 -15.52 12.26 -33.33
C LEU A 421 -16.39 12.85 -34.47
N GLN A 422 -17.52 12.23 -34.80
CA GLN A 422 -18.42 12.68 -35.88
C GLN A 422 -19.07 14.04 -35.61
N THR A 423 -19.28 14.38 -34.33
CA THR A 423 -20.01 15.58 -33.91
C THR A 423 -19.15 16.57 -33.13
N ALA A 424 -17.93 16.19 -32.76
CA ALA A 424 -17.05 17.00 -31.93
C ALA A 424 -16.50 18.25 -32.67
N PRO A 425 -16.28 19.38 -31.95
CA PRO A 425 -15.57 20.54 -32.47
C PRO A 425 -14.16 20.20 -33.00
N GLU A 426 -13.61 21.00 -33.92
CA GLU A 426 -12.32 20.69 -34.58
C GLU A 426 -11.18 20.48 -33.58
N GLY A 427 -11.06 21.33 -32.56
CA GLY A 427 -10.05 21.19 -31.51
C GLY A 427 -10.20 19.89 -30.72
N VAL A 428 -11.43 19.54 -30.36
CA VAL A 428 -11.75 18.29 -29.62
C VAL A 428 -11.51 17.05 -30.47
N ARG A 429 -11.82 17.10 -31.77
CA ARG A 429 -11.52 15.99 -32.71
C ARG A 429 -10.05 15.61 -32.70
N ARG A 430 -9.15 16.58 -32.58
CA ARG A 430 -7.69 16.33 -32.49
C ARG A 430 -7.33 15.59 -31.20
N LEU A 431 -7.98 15.88 -30.08
CA LEU A 431 -7.78 15.20 -28.80
C LEU A 431 -8.31 13.77 -28.82
N ILE A 432 -9.47 13.54 -29.46
CA ILE A 432 -10.01 12.18 -29.67
C ILE A 432 -9.06 11.36 -30.55
N VAL A 433 -8.56 11.93 -31.65
CA VAL A 433 -7.56 11.29 -32.52
C VAL A 433 -6.28 10.95 -31.75
N LEU A 434 -5.82 11.85 -30.87
CA LEU A 434 -4.67 11.60 -30.00
C LEU A 434 -4.92 10.39 -29.09
N ALA A 435 -6.04 10.36 -28.38
CA ALA A 435 -6.37 9.25 -27.48
C ALA A 435 -6.51 7.91 -28.21
N LEU A 436 -7.11 7.90 -29.40
CA LEU A 436 -7.18 6.71 -30.27
C LEU A 436 -5.80 6.29 -30.78
N GLY A 437 -4.91 7.24 -31.10
CA GLY A 437 -3.54 6.97 -31.51
C GLY A 437 -2.65 6.40 -30.40
N ASP A 438 -2.92 6.77 -29.14
CA ASP A 438 -2.23 6.22 -27.96
C ASP A 438 -2.79 4.85 -27.52
N THR A 439 -3.95 4.45 -28.07
CA THR A 439 -4.58 3.14 -27.81
C THR A 439 -3.91 2.04 -28.66
N PRO A 440 -3.74 0.80 -28.14
CA PRO A 440 -3.22 -0.33 -28.92
C PRO A 440 -3.95 -0.52 -30.27
N ARG A 441 -3.17 -0.81 -31.32
CA ARG A 441 -3.67 -0.90 -32.70
C ARG A 441 -4.83 -1.87 -32.82
N GLU A 442 -4.74 -3.00 -32.13
CA GLU A 442 -5.69 -4.10 -32.17
C GLU A 442 -7.08 -3.65 -31.67
N ALA A 443 -7.14 -2.75 -30.70
CA ALA A 443 -8.39 -2.24 -30.13
C ALA A 443 -9.10 -1.23 -31.06
N VAL A 444 -8.36 -0.53 -31.92
CA VAL A 444 -8.89 0.53 -32.80
C VAL A 444 -9.15 0.04 -34.23
N SER A 445 -8.37 -0.94 -34.70
CA SER A 445 -8.32 -1.38 -36.12
C SER A 445 -9.70 -1.69 -36.71
N GLY A 446 -10.56 -2.37 -35.95
CA GLY A 446 -11.90 -2.77 -36.40
C GLY A 446 -12.88 -1.60 -36.63
N LEU A 447 -12.53 -0.38 -36.21
CA LEU A 447 -13.38 0.81 -36.31
C LEU A 447 -12.80 1.89 -37.23
N LEU A 448 -11.60 1.68 -37.81
CA LEU A 448 -10.94 2.67 -38.67
C LEU A 448 -11.77 3.04 -39.91
N ASN A 449 -12.53 2.09 -40.46
CA ASN A 449 -13.41 2.32 -41.61
C ASN A 449 -14.55 3.33 -41.33
N ARG A 450 -14.83 3.62 -40.05
CA ARG A 450 -15.84 4.60 -39.62
C ARG A 450 -15.27 6.02 -39.50
N LEU A 451 -13.97 6.20 -39.72
CA LEU A 451 -13.27 7.47 -39.60
C LEU A 451 -12.99 8.09 -40.98
N ASP A 452 -13.05 9.42 -41.06
CA ASP A 452 -12.62 10.14 -42.26
C ASP A 452 -11.11 9.97 -42.53
N ALA A 453 -10.69 10.33 -43.74
CA ALA A 453 -9.31 10.14 -44.18
C ALA A 453 -8.29 10.92 -43.32
N GLN A 454 -8.66 12.10 -42.83
CA GLN A 454 -7.78 12.95 -42.03
C GLN A 454 -7.55 12.34 -40.65
N SER A 455 -8.62 11.91 -39.97
CA SER A 455 -8.51 11.23 -38.66
C SER A 455 -7.72 9.92 -38.76
N ARG A 456 -7.95 9.11 -39.81
CA ARG A 456 -7.15 7.90 -40.06
C ARG A 456 -5.67 8.20 -40.26
N ALA A 457 -5.33 9.23 -41.03
CA ALA A 457 -3.96 9.65 -41.24
C ALA A 457 -3.29 10.13 -39.93
N GLY A 458 -4.04 10.85 -39.09
CA GLY A 458 -3.57 11.29 -37.76
C GLY A 458 -3.22 10.12 -36.85
N ILE A 459 -4.13 9.15 -36.71
CA ILE A 459 -3.90 7.93 -35.91
C ILE A 459 -2.68 7.15 -36.46
N ALA A 460 -2.61 6.94 -37.77
CA ALA A 460 -1.49 6.23 -38.40
C ALA A 460 -0.13 6.93 -38.14
N THR A 461 -0.12 8.25 -38.10
CA THR A 461 1.09 9.04 -37.79
C THR A 461 1.53 8.85 -36.33
N LEU A 462 0.59 8.84 -35.38
CA LEU A 462 0.89 8.60 -33.97
C LEU A 462 1.42 7.17 -33.75
N TRP A 463 0.82 6.21 -34.44
CA TRP A 463 1.30 4.83 -34.44
C TRP A 463 2.70 4.68 -35.04
N ALA A 464 3.01 5.37 -36.13
CA ALA A 464 4.36 5.37 -36.70
C ALA A 464 5.40 5.98 -35.75
N LYS A 465 5.01 7.01 -34.98
CA LYS A 465 5.85 7.56 -33.90
C LYS A 465 6.13 6.52 -32.80
N GLY A 466 5.17 5.67 -32.47
CA GLY A 466 5.36 4.57 -31.51
C GLY A 466 6.32 3.48 -32.01
N ASP A 467 6.30 3.19 -33.33
CA ASP A 467 7.23 2.23 -33.96
C ASP A 467 8.64 2.81 -34.16
N ASP A 468 8.79 4.13 -34.13
CA ASP A 468 10.08 4.82 -34.25
C ASP A 468 10.91 4.57 -32.99
N TRP A 469 11.78 3.57 -33.04
CA TRP A 469 12.66 3.19 -31.92
C TRP A 469 13.58 4.34 -31.45
N LEU A 470 13.83 5.36 -32.28
CA LEU A 470 14.58 6.56 -31.91
C LEU A 470 13.73 7.62 -31.23
N ARG A 471 12.40 7.59 -31.41
CA ARG A 471 11.43 8.56 -30.88
C ARG A 471 10.34 7.93 -30.02
N GLN A 472 10.64 6.77 -29.44
CA GLN A 472 9.74 6.13 -28.49
C GLN A 472 9.31 7.17 -27.45
N PRO A 473 8.01 7.30 -27.16
CA PRO A 473 7.55 8.28 -26.19
C PRO A 473 8.27 8.07 -24.85
N ASP A 474 8.56 9.15 -24.12
CA ASP A 474 8.86 9.05 -22.69
C ASP A 474 7.59 8.50 -22.01
N THR A 475 7.50 7.17 -21.91
CA THR A 475 6.23 6.42 -21.84
C THR A 475 5.46 6.52 -20.52
N ASP A 476 5.91 7.30 -19.56
CA ASP A 476 5.28 7.37 -18.24
C ASP A 476 4.78 8.79 -17.96
N GLY A 477 3.69 9.17 -18.62
CA GLY A 477 2.92 10.36 -18.22
C GLY A 477 2.43 10.24 -16.77
N ILE A 478 2.13 11.37 -16.12
CA ILE A 478 1.76 11.48 -14.70
C ILE A 478 0.67 10.46 -14.31
N LEU A 479 -0.37 10.31 -15.15
CA LEU A 479 -1.46 9.38 -14.89
C LEU A 479 -1.01 7.92 -14.85
N ARG A 480 -0.10 7.51 -15.74
CA ARG A 480 0.43 6.14 -15.75
C ARG A 480 1.25 5.87 -14.48
N ALA A 481 2.09 6.82 -14.07
CA ALA A 481 2.87 6.73 -12.84
C ALA A 481 1.96 6.63 -11.60
N LEU A 482 0.89 7.44 -11.52
CA LEU A 482 -0.10 7.39 -10.44
C LEU A 482 -0.90 6.08 -10.46
N LYS A 483 -1.21 5.52 -11.62
CA LYS A 483 -1.91 4.24 -11.72
C LYS A 483 -1.10 3.07 -11.20
N LEU A 484 0.22 3.09 -11.37
CA LEU A 484 1.10 2.11 -10.72
C LEU A 484 1.02 2.18 -9.20
N GLN A 485 0.56 3.31 -8.64
CA GLN A 485 0.39 3.56 -7.20
C GLN A 485 -1.04 3.28 -6.68
N THR A 486 -1.90 2.63 -7.49
CA THR A 486 -3.28 2.26 -7.09
C THR A 486 -3.40 0.91 -6.41
N LEU A 487 -2.29 0.19 -6.22
CA LEU A 487 -2.31 -1.11 -5.56
C LEU A 487 -2.68 -0.94 -4.09
N ARG A 488 -3.88 -1.40 -3.73
CA ARG A 488 -4.36 -1.58 -2.36
C ARG A 488 -4.97 -2.98 -2.20
N ARG A 489 -4.59 -3.72 -1.16
CA ARG A 489 -4.95 -5.14 -0.96
C ARG A 489 -5.71 -5.43 0.33
#